data_AF-A0A2A4KKF9-F1
#
_entry.id   AF-A0A2A4KKF9-F1
#
_cell.length_a   1.000
_cell.length_b   1.000
_cell.length_c   1.000
_cell.angle_alpha   90.00
_cell.angle_beta   90.00
_cell.angle_gamma   90.00
#
_symmetry.space_group_name_H-M   'P 1'
#
loop_
_entity.id
_entity.type
_entity.pdbx_description
1 polymer ?
#
loop_
_entity_poly.entity_id
_entity_poly.type
_entity_poly.pdbx_seq_one_letter_code
_entity_poly.pdbx_strand_id
1 'polypeptide(L)'
;MSHYPDLSPYSYDESPRAMLNVGWLHPKHGYATGVVDERVVQALVILSAAYENQMRGFHRCEFCDTDRVSVCGGPNGDTRVWLGSAEIRVKGEDGTIYAAPNLVIHYITAHRYCPPERFCRAAVEAAGIDAPGPLSLVE
;
A
#
# COMPACT_ATOMS: atom_id res chain seq x y z
N MET A 1 12.00 -10.02 7.39
CA MET A 1 12.43 -8.63 7.51
C MET A 1 12.75 -8.16 6.10
N SER A 2 11.83 -7.41 5.49
CA SER A 2 12.02 -6.87 4.15
C SER A 2 11.70 -5.38 4.24
N HIS A 3 12.74 -4.57 4.37
CA HIS A 3 12.66 -3.12 4.26
C HIS A 3 13.17 -2.72 2.88
N TYR A 4 12.38 -1.92 2.17
CA TYR A 4 12.81 -1.25 0.96
C TYR A 4 12.39 0.20 1.05
N PRO A 5 13.32 1.16 0.87
CA PRO A 5 12.95 2.57 0.88
C PRO A 5 11.86 2.85 -0.14
N ASP A 6 10.94 3.74 0.21
CA ASP A 6 9.93 4.19 -0.74
C ASP A 6 10.61 4.71 -2.02
N LEU A 7 10.04 4.33 -3.15
CA LEU A 7 10.47 4.73 -4.49
C LEU A 7 11.82 4.13 -4.92
N SER A 8 12.36 3.19 -4.16
CA SER A 8 13.47 2.35 -4.60
C SER A 8 13.01 1.31 -5.63
N PRO A 9 13.90 0.81 -6.51
CA PRO A 9 13.58 -0.27 -7.43
C PRO A 9 13.07 -1.52 -6.70
N TYR A 10 11.96 -2.08 -7.19
CA TYR A 10 11.37 -3.31 -6.68
C TYR A 10 12.37 -4.48 -6.79
N SER A 11 12.52 -5.20 -5.68
CA SER A 11 13.49 -6.31 -5.55
C SER A 11 13.00 -7.38 -4.56
N TYR A 12 11.69 -7.44 -4.32
CA TYR A 12 11.10 -8.44 -3.43
C TYR A 12 10.91 -9.80 -4.11
N ASP A 13 10.58 -9.82 -5.40
CA ASP A 13 10.62 -11.02 -6.26
C ASP A 13 11.26 -10.73 -7.63
N GLU A 14 11.55 -11.79 -8.38
CA GLU A 14 11.96 -11.71 -9.79
C GLU A 14 10.80 -11.34 -10.71
N SER A 15 10.51 -10.04 -10.82
CA SER A 15 9.52 -9.52 -11.76
C SER A 15 10.18 -8.99 -13.04
N PRO A 16 9.66 -9.33 -14.24
CA PRO A 16 10.16 -8.75 -15.49
C PRO A 16 9.74 -7.28 -15.69
N ARG A 17 8.87 -6.74 -14.83
CA ARG A 17 8.39 -5.36 -14.91
C ARG A 17 9.20 -4.49 -13.95
N ALA A 18 9.69 -3.36 -14.44
CA ALA A 18 10.26 -2.34 -13.57
C ALA A 18 9.14 -1.73 -12.71
N MET A 19 9.30 -1.81 -11.39
CA MET A 19 8.36 -1.26 -10.42
C MET A 19 9.13 -0.53 -9.32
N LEU A 20 8.43 0.33 -8.57
CA LEU A 20 8.95 1.01 -7.40
C LEU A 20 8.28 0.51 -6.12
N ASN A 21 9.08 0.31 -5.08
CA ASN A 21 8.61 -0.10 -3.76
C ASN A 21 7.87 1.04 -3.06
N VAL A 22 6.77 0.73 -2.37
CA VAL A 22 6.10 1.65 -1.45
C VAL A 22 5.63 0.88 -0.22
N GLY A 23 5.85 1.39 0.98
CA GLY A 23 5.30 0.83 2.22
C GLY A 23 5.96 -0.45 2.72
N TRP A 24 7.19 -0.73 2.30
CA TRP A 24 8.01 -1.84 2.83
C TRP A 24 8.79 -1.38 4.07
N LEU A 25 8.07 -1.22 5.17
CA LEU A 25 8.56 -0.58 6.39
C LEU A 25 9.23 -1.56 7.36
N HIS A 26 10.07 -1.04 8.25
CA HIS A 26 10.67 -1.83 9.33
C HIS A 26 11.02 -0.96 10.54
N PRO A 27 10.89 -1.43 11.80
CA PRO A 27 11.10 -0.60 13.00
C PRO A 27 12.47 0.06 13.13
N LYS A 28 13.52 -0.53 12.55
CA LYS A 28 14.88 0.04 12.54
C LYS A 28 15.10 1.13 11.49
N HIS A 29 14.11 1.43 10.66
CA HIS A 29 14.17 2.45 9.62
C HIS A 29 13.02 3.43 9.80
N GLY A 30 13.33 4.72 9.89
CA GLY A 30 12.30 5.77 9.91
C GLY A 30 11.52 5.78 8.59
N TYR A 31 10.27 6.20 8.66
CA TYR A 31 9.41 6.38 7.50
C TYR A 31 8.68 7.72 7.60
N ALA A 32 8.25 8.25 6.45
CA ALA A 32 7.48 9.48 6.41
C ALA A 32 6.13 9.29 7.11
N THR A 33 5.80 10.22 8.00
CA THR A 33 4.49 10.29 8.64
C THR A 33 3.76 11.55 8.21
N GLY A 34 2.43 11.53 8.29
CA GLY A 34 1.65 12.70 7.90
C GLY A 34 0.17 12.42 7.73
N VAL A 35 -0.49 13.30 6.97
CA VAL A 35 -1.92 13.22 6.66
C VAL A 35 -2.09 12.55 5.30
N VAL A 36 -2.93 11.52 5.27
CA VAL A 36 -3.33 10.82 4.05
C VAL A 36 -4.84 10.94 3.89
N ASP A 37 -5.27 11.37 2.71
CA ASP A 37 -6.68 11.53 2.38
C ASP A 37 -7.41 10.17 2.42
N GLU A 38 -8.65 10.17 2.95
CA GLU A 38 -9.45 8.95 3.09
C GLU A 38 -9.70 8.23 1.77
N ARG A 39 -9.72 8.97 0.65
CA ARG A 39 -9.88 8.42 -0.70
C ARG A 39 -8.74 7.46 -1.06
N VAL A 40 -7.53 7.71 -0.56
CA VAL A 40 -6.39 6.81 -0.76
C VAL A 40 -6.62 5.49 -0.03
N VAL A 41 -7.06 5.54 1.23
CA VAL A 41 -7.36 4.34 2.01
C VAL A 41 -8.50 3.55 1.35
N GLN A 42 -9.56 4.24 0.92
CA GLN A 42 -10.67 3.62 0.21
C GLN A 42 -10.20 2.94 -1.08
N ALA A 43 -9.37 3.60 -1.88
CA ALA A 43 -8.82 3.05 -3.11
C ALA A 43 -8.00 1.78 -2.85
N LEU A 44 -7.10 1.81 -1.86
CA LEU A 44 -6.28 0.65 -1.50
C LEU A 44 -7.13 -0.51 -0.97
N VAL A 45 -8.19 -0.24 -0.21
CA VAL A 45 -9.15 -1.25 0.24
C VAL A 45 -9.86 -1.92 -0.95
N ILE A 46 -10.33 -1.13 -1.93
CA ILE A 46 -10.93 -1.66 -3.17
C ILE A 46 -9.95 -2.57 -3.89
N LEU A 47 -8.71 -2.11 -4.09
CA LEU A 47 -7.68 -2.82 -4.85
C LEU A 47 -7.13 -4.05 -4.10
N SER A 48 -7.22 -4.11 -2.78
CA SER A 48 -6.66 -5.19 -1.95
C SER A 48 -7.24 -6.58 -2.26
N ALA A 49 -8.43 -6.66 -2.85
CA ALA A 49 -9.09 -7.91 -3.22
C ALA A 49 -8.57 -8.54 -4.53
N ALA A 50 -7.63 -7.88 -5.23
CA ALA A 50 -7.00 -8.45 -6.43
C ALA A 50 -5.94 -9.53 -6.12
N TYR A 51 -5.44 -9.57 -4.88
CA TYR A 51 -4.45 -10.56 -4.40
C TYR A 51 -3.20 -10.69 -5.28
N GLU A 52 -2.68 -9.56 -5.77
CA GLU A 52 -1.42 -9.53 -6.53
C GLU A 52 -0.28 -10.13 -5.70
N ASN A 53 0.53 -10.99 -6.31
CA ASN A 53 1.68 -11.65 -5.66
C ASN A 53 1.38 -12.28 -4.28
N GLN A 54 0.27 -13.01 -4.16
CA GLN A 54 -0.13 -13.60 -2.89
C GLN A 54 0.82 -14.71 -2.42
N MET A 55 1.26 -14.61 -1.16
CA MET A 55 2.16 -15.55 -0.50
C MET A 55 1.41 -16.51 0.43
N ARG A 56 2.03 -17.65 0.78
CA ARG A 56 1.45 -18.69 1.65
C ARG A 56 1.43 -18.31 3.14
N GLY A 57 1.95 -17.14 3.50
CA GLY A 57 2.06 -16.65 4.88
C GLY A 57 1.64 -15.19 5.00
N PHE A 58 1.63 -14.69 6.23
CA PHE A 58 1.29 -13.30 6.55
C PHE A 58 2.47 -12.63 7.25
N HIS A 59 2.88 -11.48 6.75
CA HIS A 59 3.73 -10.56 7.47
C HIS A 59 2.89 -9.85 8.54
N ARG A 60 3.35 -9.92 9.79
CA ARG A 60 2.71 -9.25 10.92
C ARG A 60 3.23 -7.82 11.00
N CYS A 61 2.38 -6.92 11.48
CA CYS A 61 2.83 -5.57 11.79
C CYS A 61 3.91 -5.64 12.88
N GLU A 62 5.07 -5.03 12.64
CA GLU A 62 6.16 -4.97 13.62
C GLU A 62 6.09 -3.71 14.50
N PHE A 63 5.04 -2.88 14.34
CA PHE A 63 4.86 -1.60 15.01
C PHE A 63 3.75 -1.59 16.08
N CYS A 64 2.96 -2.66 16.18
CA CYS A 64 1.95 -2.84 17.24
C CYS A 64 1.66 -4.32 17.51
N ASP A 65 0.88 -4.58 18.56
CA ASP A 65 0.51 -5.93 19.00
C ASP A 65 -0.68 -6.54 18.21
N THR A 66 -1.08 -5.93 17.09
CA THR A 66 -2.20 -6.45 16.29
C THR A 66 -1.79 -7.69 15.53
N ASP A 67 -2.31 -8.86 15.94
CA ASP A 67 -1.86 -10.15 15.41
C ASP A 67 -2.21 -10.39 13.93
N ARG A 68 -3.46 -10.08 13.55
CA ARG A 68 -3.95 -10.19 12.18
C ARG A 68 -4.88 -9.03 11.86
N VAL A 69 -4.55 -8.31 10.79
CA VAL A 69 -5.37 -7.22 10.29
C VAL A 69 -6.16 -7.71 9.09
N SER A 70 -7.45 -7.41 9.04
CA SER A 70 -8.29 -7.65 7.87
C SER A 70 -9.12 -6.41 7.57
N VAL A 71 -9.44 -6.22 6.28
CA VAL A 71 -10.37 -5.20 5.81
C VAL A 71 -11.49 -5.87 5.01
N CYS A 72 -12.61 -5.15 4.86
CA CYS A 72 -13.63 -5.52 3.88
C CYS A 72 -13.26 -4.85 2.55
N GLY A 73 -12.50 -5.56 1.71
CA GLY A 73 -11.99 -5.09 0.44
C GLY A 73 -12.90 -5.35 -0.75
N GLY A 74 -12.41 -4.98 -1.93
CA GLY A 74 -13.13 -5.10 -3.19
C GLY A 74 -14.06 -3.92 -3.46
N PRO A 75 -14.57 -3.77 -4.69
CA PRO A 75 -15.42 -2.63 -5.09
C PRO A 75 -16.68 -2.46 -4.25
N ASN A 76 -17.24 -3.56 -3.75
CA ASN A 76 -18.46 -3.57 -2.93
C ASN A 76 -18.17 -3.57 -1.42
N GLY A 77 -16.90 -3.67 -1.00
CA GLY A 77 -16.54 -3.76 0.42
C GLY A 77 -17.13 -4.96 1.15
N ASP A 78 -17.32 -6.09 0.45
CA ASP A 78 -17.94 -7.32 0.96
C ASP A 78 -16.96 -8.49 1.10
N THR A 79 -15.74 -8.32 0.58
CA THR A 79 -14.73 -9.37 0.57
C THR A 79 -13.81 -9.22 1.77
N ARG A 80 -13.78 -10.20 2.67
CA ARG A 80 -12.81 -10.20 3.77
C ARG A 80 -11.40 -10.46 3.25
N VAL A 81 -10.56 -9.43 3.25
CA VAL A 81 -9.16 -9.49 2.83
C VAL A 81 -8.26 -9.49 4.06
N TRP A 82 -7.42 -10.51 4.21
CA TRP A 82 -6.36 -10.52 5.22
C TRP A 82 -5.14 -9.73 4.71
N LEU A 83 -4.64 -8.80 5.53
CA LEU A 83 -3.48 -8.00 5.20
C LEU A 83 -2.18 -8.72 5.60
N GLY A 84 -1.09 -8.37 4.92
CA GLY A 84 0.24 -8.94 5.12
C GLY A 84 0.57 -10.15 4.24
N SER A 85 -0.32 -10.58 3.34
CA SER A 85 -0.08 -11.76 2.49
C SER A 85 -0.04 -11.50 1.00
N ALA A 86 -0.30 -10.29 0.54
CA ALA A 86 -0.35 -9.95 -0.88
C ALA A 86 0.18 -8.54 -1.10
N GLU A 87 0.26 -8.15 -2.37
CA GLU A 87 0.63 -6.82 -2.82
C GLU A 87 -0.57 -6.09 -3.42
N ILE A 88 -0.42 -4.78 -3.54
CA ILE A 88 -1.22 -3.90 -4.35
C ILE A 88 -0.26 -3.31 -5.38
N ARG A 89 -0.59 -3.50 -6.66
CA ARG A 89 0.19 -2.99 -7.79
C ARG A 89 -0.65 -1.98 -8.56
N VAL A 90 -0.15 -0.75 -8.68
CA VAL A 90 -0.86 0.35 -9.35
C VAL A 90 0.06 1.01 -10.36
N LYS A 91 -0.52 1.47 -11.47
CA LYS A 91 0.20 2.14 -12.55
C LYS A 91 -0.20 3.61 -12.56
N GLY A 92 0.78 4.51 -12.44
CA GLY A 92 0.56 5.95 -12.59
C GLY A 92 0.42 6.36 -14.07
N GLU A 93 -0.05 7.59 -14.30
CA GLU A 93 -0.24 8.16 -15.64
C GLU A 93 1.05 8.17 -16.49
N ASP A 94 2.19 8.38 -15.85
CA ASP A 94 3.53 8.37 -16.46
C ASP A 94 4.01 6.96 -16.87
N GLY A 95 3.21 5.94 -16.56
CA GLY A 95 3.51 4.54 -16.82
C GLY A 95 4.31 3.85 -15.70
N THR A 96 4.73 4.59 -14.66
CA THR A 96 5.45 4.03 -13.51
C THR A 96 4.53 3.08 -12.76
N ILE A 97 5.03 1.87 -12.47
CA ILE A 97 4.32 0.88 -11.67
C ILE A 97 4.86 0.93 -10.24
N TYR A 98 3.96 0.94 -9.28
CA TYR A 98 4.26 0.89 -7.85
C TYR A 98 3.79 -0.43 -7.29
N ALA A 99 4.58 -1.02 -6.41
CA ALA A 99 4.25 -2.24 -5.68
C ALA A 99 4.35 -1.98 -4.17
N ALA A 100 3.25 -2.24 -3.48
CA ALA A 100 3.15 -2.11 -2.03
C ALA A 100 2.62 -3.39 -1.41
N PRO A 101 3.07 -3.80 -0.21
CA PRO A 101 2.38 -4.86 0.51
C PRO A 101 0.96 -4.37 0.85
N ASN A 102 -0.07 -5.23 0.79
CA ASN A 102 -1.43 -4.84 1.15
C ASN A 102 -1.55 -4.40 2.63
N LEU A 103 -0.55 -4.72 3.45
CA LEU A 103 -0.39 -4.22 4.81
C LEU A 103 -0.17 -2.69 4.88
N VAL A 104 0.16 -2.04 3.77
CA VAL A 104 0.25 -0.57 3.66
C VAL A 104 -1.02 0.13 4.15
N ILE A 105 -2.20 -0.49 3.97
CA ILE A 105 -3.48 0.04 4.49
C ILE A 105 -3.44 0.18 6.01
N HIS A 106 -2.89 -0.81 6.71
CA HIS A 106 -2.73 -0.77 8.16
C HIS A 106 -1.68 0.26 8.58
N TYR A 107 -0.57 0.36 7.83
CA TYR A 107 0.47 1.35 8.12
C TYR A 107 -0.06 2.78 8.02
N ILE A 108 -0.87 3.09 7.01
CA ILE A 108 -1.51 4.41 6.87
C ILE A 108 -2.45 4.67 8.05
N THR A 109 -3.37 3.73 8.31
CA THR A 109 -4.50 3.95 9.24
C THR A 109 -4.12 3.86 10.72
N ALA A 110 -3.16 3.00 11.08
CA ALA A 110 -2.76 2.78 12.48
C ALA A 110 -1.43 3.43 12.86
N HIS A 111 -0.56 3.69 11.88
CA HIS A 111 0.81 4.15 12.12
C HIS A 111 1.14 5.50 11.46
N ARG A 112 0.13 6.17 10.87
CA ARG A 112 0.28 7.46 10.19
C ARG A 112 1.36 7.46 9.11
N TYR A 113 1.69 6.29 8.55
CA TYR A 113 2.60 6.21 7.42
C TYR A 113 2.02 7.04 6.28
N CYS A 114 2.84 7.93 5.73
CA CYS A 114 2.48 8.84 4.66
C CYS A 114 3.17 8.39 3.36
N PRO A 115 2.47 7.67 2.47
CA PRO A 115 3.05 7.23 1.22
C PRO A 115 3.37 8.41 0.29
N PRO A 116 4.27 8.20 -0.70
CA PRO A 116 4.53 9.20 -1.73
C PRO A 116 3.25 9.60 -2.49
N GLU A 117 3.02 10.90 -2.67
CA GLU A 117 1.83 11.48 -3.34
C GLU A 117 1.52 10.80 -4.69
N ARG A 118 2.54 10.50 -5.49
CA ARG A 118 2.38 9.85 -6.79
C ARG A 118 1.84 8.42 -6.72
N PHE A 119 2.13 7.70 -5.65
CA PHE A 119 1.52 6.39 -5.39
C PHE A 119 0.06 6.55 -4.96
N CYS A 120 -0.21 7.49 -4.06
CA CYS A 120 -1.57 7.79 -3.61
C CYS A 120 -2.49 8.13 -4.79
N ARG A 121 -2.02 8.98 -5.71
CA ARG A 121 -2.72 9.34 -6.94
C ARG A 121 -2.98 8.14 -7.84
N ALA A 122 -1.95 7.36 -8.14
CA ALA A 122 -2.07 6.15 -8.96
C ALA A 122 -3.07 5.13 -8.37
N ALA A 123 -3.12 4.99 -7.04
CA ALA A 123 -4.08 4.10 -6.38
C ALA A 123 -5.52 4.59 -6.54
N VAL A 124 -5.76 5.88 -6.30
CA VAL A 124 -7.08 6.51 -6.41
C VAL A 124 -7.61 6.45 -7.84
N GLU A 125 -6.78 6.74 -8.83
CA GLU A 125 -7.11 6.60 -10.26
C GLU A 125 -7.40 5.14 -10.64
N ALA A 126 -6.57 4.20 -10.19
CA ALA A 126 -6.78 2.78 -10.45
C ALA A 126 -8.08 2.24 -9.84
N ALA A 127 -8.55 2.83 -8.74
CA ALA A 127 -9.82 2.51 -8.12
C ALA A 127 -11.02 3.26 -8.76
N GLY A 128 -10.78 4.12 -9.75
CA GLY A 128 -11.83 4.90 -10.42
C GLY A 128 -12.44 6.00 -9.55
N ILE A 129 -11.71 6.46 -8.54
CA ILE A 129 -12.14 7.55 -7.64
C ILE A 129 -11.57 8.87 -8.15
N ASP A 130 -12.41 9.90 -8.24
CA ASP A 130 -11.94 11.25 -8.59
C ASP A 130 -11.27 11.94 -7.39
N ALA A 131 -10.11 12.53 -7.62
CA ALA A 131 -9.36 13.23 -6.60
C ALA A 131 -8.68 14.52 -7.07
N PRO A 132 -9.43 15.63 -7.09
CA PRO A 132 -8.80 16.94 -7.13
C PRO A 132 -8.05 17.20 -5.83
N GLY A 133 -6.85 17.80 -5.96
CA GLY A 133 -6.02 18.23 -4.84
C GLY A 133 -4.96 17.22 -4.40
N PRO A 134 -4.16 17.59 -3.37
CA PRO A 134 -3.16 16.71 -2.77
C PRO A 134 -3.83 15.56 -2.00
N LEU A 135 -3.23 14.37 -2.03
CA LEU A 135 -3.73 13.15 -1.38
C LEU A 135 -2.88 12.71 -0.19
N SER A 136 -1.63 13.17 -0.11
CA SER A 136 -0.76 13.00 1.05
C SER A 136 0.09 14.24 1.32
N LEU A 137 0.26 14.54 2.61
CA LEU A 137 1.04 15.66 3.11
C LEU A 137 1.93 15.16 4.25
N VAL A 138 3.25 15.19 4.02
CA VAL A 138 4.27 14.79 5.01
C VAL A 138 4.39 15.88 6.09
N GLU A 139 4.47 15.46 7.35
CA GLU A 139 4.69 16.32 8.53
C GLU A 139 6.17 16.46 8.89
#